data_AF-A0A6J0LIE0-F1
#
_entry.id   AF-A0A6J0LIE0-F1
#
_cell.length_a   1.000
_cell.length_b   1.000
_cell.length_c   1.000
_cell.angle_alpha   90.00
_cell.angle_beta   90.00
_cell.angle_gamma   90.00
#
_symmetry.space_group_name_H-M   'P 1'
#
loop_
_entity.id
_entity.type
_entity.pdbx_description
1 polymer ?
#
loop_
_entity_poly.entity_id
_entity_poly.type
_entity_poly.pdbx_seq_one_letter_code
_entity_poly.pdbx_strand_id
1 'polypeptide(L)'
;MGSNQERLSVSSLSMTTAQPRGDSLAIDVESWMIAEERAHEILSVIQPFLVSDRNRHEIIDYVRALIRSHDGIEVFSFGSVPLKTYLPDGDIDLTVITKQNMEDKFFEKLYNTLKSEEGKSEFDVTDVKFIPAQVKVIKCNIRNIAVDISFNQMAGLYALCFLEQIDQLLGRDHLLKRSIILIKAWCYYESRILGANTGLFSTYALSILVLYIINLFHSSLSGPLSVMYKFLDYYGSFDWSKYCVSLIGPVPISSLPKIIAVSPENGHQLFLDEKALKTCVELYFASPTKAVETNGLEFPIRHLNIIDPLKHSNNLGRSVTIGNVQRVKHAFTLGARKLRDVLSQPYETIGWRLEKFFGSSLERNGKGQRQDVYDPVTAFGTGRSELSELTGDFQGYYGRLVSYQNNEFYLRGLNGSTWMQPNGYQNMGKRRGTGTYIPDMSQQLYHDRFRGSGTGKSAAHHRDASTEANGASSSFNLSGEVATSSASIKGKERVKSDSISSSIPEKENDKEEEESKTSQTLKSS
;
A
#
# COMPACT_ATOMS: atom_id res chain seq x y z
N MET A 1 67.09 -17.55 19.42
CA MET A 1 66.15 -18.28 18.55
C MET A 1 65.08 -18.91 19.44
N GLY A 2 63.80 -18.72 19.11
CA GLY A 2 62.67 -19.33 19.82
C GLY A 2 61.68 -18.32 20.40
N SER A 3 60.98 -17.59 19.53
CA SER A 3 59.77 -16.83 19.91
C SER A 3 58.56 -17.74 19.85
N ASN A 4 57.88 -17.93 20.99
CA ASN A 4 56.61 -18.65 21.11
C ASN A 4 55.53 -17.99 20.26
N GLN A 5 54.95 -18.75 19.34
CA GLN A 5 53.80 -18.36 18.54
C GLN A 5 52.58 -19.11 19.09
N GLU A 6 51.77 -18.43 19.89
CA GLU A 6 50.46 -18.94 20.30
C GLU A 6 49.55 -19.03 19.08
N ARG A 7 49.15 -20.26 18.79
CA ARG A 7 48.23 -20.63 17.71
C ARG A 7 46.80 -20.35 18.21
N LEU A 8 46.27 -19.17 17.93
CA LEU A 8 44.84 -18.90 18.11
C LEU A 8 44.07 -19.73 17.08
N SER A 9 43.34 -20.72 17.58
CA SER A 9 42.37 -21.51 16.85
C SER A 9 41.24 -20.59 16.37
N VAL A 10 41.15 -20.42 15.05
CA VAL A 10 40.00 -19.77 14.40
C VAL A 10 38.80 -20.70 14.55
N SER A 11 37.98 -20.46 15.57
CA SER A 11 36.66 -21.07 15.70
C SER A 11 35.79 -20.56 14.55
N SER A 12 35.48 -21.44 13.60
CA SER A 12 34.49 -21.22 12.55
C SER A 12 33.10 -21.09 13.18
N LEU A 13 32.68 -19.86 13.48
CA LEU A 13 31.32 -19.55 13.90
C LEU A 13 30.39 -19.78 12.70
N SER A 14 29.72 -20.93 12.70
CA SER A 14 28.57 -21.22 11.85
C SER A 14 27.46 -20.19 12.14
N MET A 15 27.29 -19.23 11.23
CA MET A 15 26.23 -18.22 11.25
C MET A 15 24.95 -18.87 10.72
N THR A 16 24.14 -19.44 11.59
CA THR A 16 22.86 -20.08 11.24
C THR A 16 21.72 -19.43 12.02
N THR A 17 21.21 -18.28 11.57
CA THR A 17 19.89 -17.75 12.04
C THR A 17 19.18 -16.77 11.08
N ALA A 18 19.69 -16.47 9.88
CA ALA A 18 19.05 -15.46 9.02
C ALA A 18 17.83 -15.97 8.22
N GLN A 19 17.63 -17.29 8.13
CA GLN A 19 16.55 -17.89 7.35
C GLN A 19 15.87 -19.06 8.10
N PRO A 20 14.57 -19.31 7.86
CA PRO A 20 13.86 -20.40 8.52
C PRO A 20 14.45 -21.77 8.16
N ARG A 21 14.55 -22.68 9.14
CA ARG A 21 14.85 -24.11 8.91
C ARG A 21 13.70 -24.71 8.10
N GLY A 22 13.97 -25.07 6.86
CA GLY A 22 13.04 -25.73 5.97
C GLY A 22 12.89 -27.21 6.31
N ASP A 23 12.08 -27.54 7.32
CA ASP A 23 11.37 -28.82 7.36
C ASP A 23 9.90 -28.52 7.03
N SER A 24 9.64 -28.17 5.76
CA SER A 24 8.29 -28.18 5.21
C SER A 24 8.24 -29.28 4.18
N LEU A 25 7.28 -30.20 4.33
CA LEU A 25 6.84 -31.02 3.21
C LEU A 25 6.61 -30.08 2.02
N ALA A 26 7.24 -30.38 0.89
CA ALA A 26 7.08 -29.59 -0.31
C ALA A 26 5.62 -29.68 -0.74
N ILE A 27 4.94 -28.54 -0.80
CA ILE A 27 3.59 -28.46 -1.37
C ILE A 27 3.73 -28.84 -2.84
N ASP A 28 2.97 -29.83 -3.27
CA ASP A 28 3.05 -30.35 -4.62
C ASP A 28 2.55 -29.32 -5.66
N VAL A 29 2.92 -29.54 -6.91
CA VAL A 29 2.64 -28.60 -8.02
C VAL A 29 1.14 -28.49 -8.31
N GLU A 30 0.39 -29.58 -8.14
CA GLU A 30 -1.05 -29.63 -8.44
C GLU A 30 -1.85 -28.84 -7.39
N SER A 31 -1.50 -29.00 -6.11
CA SER A 31 -2.01 -28.19 -5.01
C SER A 31 -1.78 -26.69 -5.25
N TRP A 32 -0.60 -26.29 -5.73
CA TRP A 32 -0.35 -24.90 -6.12
C TRP A 32 -1.20 -24.44 -7.29
N MET A 33 -1.36 -25.25 -8.32
CA MET A 33 -2.14 -24.90 -9.50
C MET A 33 -3.61 -24.61 -9.13
N ILE A 34 -4.24 -25.51 -8.37
CA ILE A 34 -5.63 -25.36 -7.90
C ILE A 34 -5.75 -24.15 -6.96
N ALA A 35 -4.77 -23.95 -6.08
CA ALA A 35 -4.77 -22.85 -5.14
C ALA A 35 -4.63 -21.49 -5.84
N GLU A 36 -3.75 -21.37 -6.84
CA GLU A 36 -3.56 -20.15 -7.63
C GLU A 36 -4.78 -19.84 -8.50
N GLU A 37 -5.42 -20.86 -9.09
CA GLU A 37 -6.68 -20.69 -9.83
C GLU A 37 -7.79 -20.12 -8.94
N ARG A 38 -7.99 -20.71 -7.76
CA ARG A 38 -8.97 -20.17 -6.78
C ARG A 38 -8.58 -18.78 -6.28
N ALA A 39 -7.30 -18.51 -6.04
CA ALA A 39 -6.85 -17.19 -5.64
C ALA A 39 -7.05 -16.15 -6.74
N HIS A 40 -6.97 -16.54 -8.02
CA HIS A 40 -7.28 -15.67 -9.15
C HIS A 40 -8.77 -15.30 -9.19
N GLU A 41 -9.68 -16.24 -8.93
CA GLU A 41 -11.12 -15.94 -8.78
C GLU A 41 -11.36 -14.94 -7.64
N ILE A 42 -10.70 -15.13 -6.49
CA ILE A 42 -10.80 -14.22 -5.34
C ILE A 42 -10.24 -12.84 -5.68
N LEU A 43 -9.09 -12.79 -6.35
CA LEU A 43 -8.47 -11.54 -6.79
C LEU A 43 -9.38 -10.76 -7.75
N SER A 44 -10.09 -11.47 -8.63
CA SER A 44 -10.97 -10.87 -9.65
C SER A 44 -12.13 -10.07 -9.08
N VAL A 45 -12.61 -10.39 -7.86
CA VAL A 45 -13.66 -9.60 -7.20
C VAL A 45 -13.12 -8.42 -6.39
N ILE A 46 -11.80 -8.32 -6.21
CA ILE A 46 -11.13 -7.28 -5.40
C ILE A 46 -10.42 -6.26 -6.30
N GLN A 47 -9.77 -6.72 -7.37
CA GLN A 47 -8.89 -5.89 -8.17
C GLN A 47 -9.63 -4.75 -8.91
N PRO A 48 -8.90 -3.71 -9.33
CA PRO A 48 -9.40 -2.69 -10.26
C PRO A 48 -9.95 -3.31 -11.54
N PHE A 49 -10.98 -2.68 -12.11
CA PHE A 49 -11.52 -3.03 -13.42
C PHE A 49 -11.97 -1.78 -14.16
N LEU A 50 -12.32 -1.90 -15.44
CA LEU A 50 -12.52 -0.73 -16.32
C LEU A 50 -13.51 0.32 -15.77
N VAL A 51 -14.63 -0.11 -15.18
CA VAL A 51 -15.64 0.83 -14.65
C VAL A 51 -15.16 1.50 -13.36
N SER A 52 -14.58 0.74 -12.40
CA SER A 52 -14.04 1.34 -11.17
C SER A 52 -12.90 2.32 -11.46
N ASP A 53 -12.09 2.01 -12.47
CA ASP A 53 -11.03 2.88 -12.94
C ASP A 53 -11.60 4.15 -13.55
N ARG A 54 -12.57 4.05 -14.45
CA ARG A 54 -13.22 5.21 -15.05
C ARG A 54 -13.82 6.12 -14.00
N ASN A 55 -14.53 5.57 -13.01
CA ASN A 55 -15.11 6.36 -11.91
C ASN A 55 -14.04 7.16 -11.15
N ARG A 56 -12.88 6.57 -10.86
CA ARG A 56 -11.76 7.29 -10.22
C ARG A 56 -11.18 8.36 -11.13
N HIS A 57 -11.05 8.10 -12.43
CA HIS A 57 -10.58 9.10 -13.39
C HIS A 57 -11.53 10.29 -13.49
N GLU A 58 -12.85 10.07 -13.51
CA GLU A 58 -13.84 11.15 -13.50
C GLU A 58 -13.75 12.02 -12.24
N ILE A 59 -13.51 11.42 -11.06
CA ILE A 59 -13.28 12.17 -9.82
C ILE A 59 -11.98 12.99 -9.90
N ILE A 60 -10.90 12.39 -10.39
CA ILE A 60 -9.62 13.08 -10.57
C ILE A 60 -9.77 14.27 -11.55
N ASP A 61 -10.51 14.08 -12.64
CA ASP A 61 -10.74 15.11 -13.64
C ASP A 61 -11.65 16.23 -13.14
N TYR A 62 -12.63 15.91 -12.29
CA TYR A 62 -13.41 16.91 -11.56
C TYR A 62 -12.53 17.76 -10.64
N VAL A 63 -11.69 17.14 -9.80
CA VAL A 63 -10.76 17.88 -8.93
C VAL A 63 -9.78 18.73 -9.75
N ARG A 64 -9.28 18.21 -10.89
CA ARG A 64 -8.48 18.98 -11.84
C ARG A 64 -9.25 20.19 -12.38
N ALA A 65 -10.51 20.03 -12.76
CA ALA A 65 -11.34 21.12 -13.29
C ALA A 65 -11.55 22.24 -12.25
N LEU A 66 -11.77 21.88 -10.98
CA LEU A 66 -11.85 22.86 -9.88
C LEU A 66 -10.56 23.67 -9.71
N ILE A 67 -9.40 23.07 -10.03
CA ILE A 67 -8.07 23.68 -9.88
C ILE A 67 -7.65 24.52 -11.09
N ARG A 68 -8.07 24.12 -12.31
CA ARG A 68 -7.64 24.63 -13.63
C ARG A 68 -7.89 26.13 -13.91
N SER A 69 -8.38 26.91 -12.95
CA SER A 69 -8.49 28.37 -13.09
C SER A 69 -7.19 29.14 -12.83
N HIS A 70 -6.02 28.49 -12.78
CA HIS A 70 -4.73 29.13 -12.42
C HIS A 70 -3.56 28.63 -13.27
N ASP A 71 -2.84 29.57 -13.88
CA ASP A 71 -1.64 29.29 -14.67
C ASP A 71 -0.51 28.68 -13.82
N GLY A 72 0.07 27.57 -14.30
CA GLY A 72 1.24 26.93 -13.69
C GLY A 72 0.95 26.06 -12.47
N ILE A 73 -0.28 25.56 -12.31
CA ILE A 73 -0.65 24.56 -11.31
C ILE A 73 -1.00 23.25 -12.02
N GLU A 74 -0.39 22.16 -11.57
CA GLU A 74 -0.66 20.83 -12.11
C GLU A 74 -1.14 19.88 -11.00
N VAL A 75 -2.01 18.94 -11.37
CA VAL A 75 -2.58 17.96 -10.42
C VAL A 75 -2.26 16.56 -10.91
N PHE A 76 -1.46 15.87 -10.13
CA PHE A 76 -1.08 14.49 -10.37
C PHE A 76 -1.79 13.59 -9.37
N SER A 77 -2.33 12.46 -9.83
CA SER A 77 -2.58 11.36 -8.92
C SER A 77 -1.29 10.56 -8.72
N PHE A 78 -1.13 9.99 -7.53
CA PHE A 78 -0.01 9.11 -7.20
C PHE A 78 -0.51 7.93 -6.37
N GLY A 79 0.41 7.07 -5.94
CA GLY A 79 0.04 5.95 -5.09
C GLY A 79 -0.75 4.87 -5.84
N SER A 80 -1.76 4.30 -5.16
CA SER A 80 -2.35 3.03 -5.59
C SER A 80 -3.27 3.10 -6.80
N VAL A 81 -3.89 4.25 -7.05
CA VAL A 81 -4.81 4.46 -8.19
C VAL A 81 -4.08 4.40 -9.53
N PRO A 82 -3.08 5.27 -9.82
CA PRO A 82 -2.35 5.20 -11.08
C PRO A 82 -1.48 3.93 -11.20
N LEU A 83 -1.07 3.31 -10.09
CA LEU A 83 -0.36 2.02 -10.08
C LEU A 83 -1.31 0.81 -10.31
N LYS A 84 -2.63 1.02 -10.35
CA LYS A 84 -3.64 -0.06 -10.47
C LYS A 84 -3.54 -1.11 -9.36
N THR A 85 -3.26 -0.69 -8.12
CA THR A 85 -3.15 -1.58 -6.94
C THR A 85 -4.07 -1.18 -5.80
N TYR A 86 -5.08 -0.36 -6.06
CA TYR A 86 -6.06 0.04 -5.05
C TYR A 86 -7.04 -1.11 -4.75
N LEU A 87 -7.63 -1.09 -3.55
CA LEU A 87 -8.76 -1.93 -3.18
C LEU A 87 -10.08 -1.19 -3.48
N PRO A 88 -11.25 -1.85 -3.52
CA PRO A 88 -12.52 -1.19 -3.81
C PRO A 88 -12.82 0.03 -2.91
N ASP A 89 -12.42 -0.05 -1.64
CA ASP A 89 -12.53 1.03 -0.66
C ASP A 89 -11.27 1.91 -0.53
N GLY A 90 -10.31 1.74 -1.44
CA GLY A 90 -9.08 2.53 -1.49
C GLY A 90 -9.35 3.98 -1.87
N ASP A 91 -8.54 4.87 -1.31
CA ASP A 91 -8.56 6.31 -1.55
C ASP A 91 -7.94 6.70 -2.90
N ILE A 92 -8.21 7.94 -3.31
CA ILE A 92 -7.51 8.63 -4.39
C ILE A 92 -6.52 9.60 -3.76
N ASP A 93 -5.22 9.34 -3.97
CA ASP A 93 -4.15 10.26 -3.57
C ASP A 93 -3.86 11.25 -4.71
N LEU A 94 -3.98 12.55 -4.41
CA LEU A 94 -3.67 13.64 -5.30
C LEU A 94 -2.55 14.51 -4.73
N THR A 95 -1.68 14.97 -5.61
CA THR A 95 -0.73 16.05 -5.32
C THR A 95 -0.92 17.21 -6.26
N VAL A 96 -1.11 18.39 -5.69
CA VAL A 96 -1.14 19.66 -6.40
C VAL A 96 0.27 20.22 -6.40
N ILE A 97 0.83 20.38 -7.59
CA ILE A 97 2.15 20.94 -7.79
C ILE A 97 1.99 22.43 -8.04
N THR A 98 2.62 23.23 -7.19
CA THR A 98 2.56 24.70 -7.21
C THR A 98 3.96 25.28 -7.25
N LYS A 99 4.11 26.50 -7.77
CA LYS A 99 5.34 27.28 -7.62
C LYS A 99 5.72 27.47 -6.14
N GLN A 100 7.01 27.65 -5.87
CA GLN A 100 7.52 27.87 -4.52
C GLN A 100 6.76 29.03 -3.82
N ASN A 101 6.49 28.85 -2.52
CA ASN A 101 5.81 29.82 -1.64
C ASN A 101 4.33 30.12 -1.95
N MET A 102 3.70 29.37 -2.86
CA MET A 102 2.27 29.52 -3.17
C MET A 102 1.38 28.47 -2.49
N GLU A 103 1.99 27.47 -1.83
CA GLU A 103 1.30 26.32 -1.24
C GLU A 103 0.19 26.73 -0.26
N ASP A 104 0.50 27.53 0.76
CA ASP A 104 -0.49 27.89 1.79
C ASP A 104 -1.67 28.70 1.24
N LYS A 105 -1.40 29.65 0.34
CA LYS A 105 -2.46 30.45 -0.29
C LYS A 105 -3.37 29.58 -1.16
N PHE A 106 -2.77 28.66 -1.92
CA PHE A 106 -3.55 27.79 -2.79
C PHE A 106 -4.29 26.71 -2.00
N PHE A 107 -3.68 26.21 -0.92
CA PHE A 107 -4.28 25.28 0.01
C PHE A 107 -5.61 25.84 0.54
N GLU A 108 -5.59 27.06 1.10
CA GLU A 108 -6.80 27.71 1.61
C GLU A 108 -7.84 27.94 0.51
N LYS A 109 -7.41 28.37 -0.68
CA LYS A 109 -8.33 28.56 -1.81
C LYS A 109 -9.00 27.24 -2.21
N LEU A 110 -8.23 26.17 -2.36
CA LEU A 110 -8.74 24.86 -2.75
C LEU A 110 -9.65 24.28 -1.67
N TYR A 111 -9.27 24.39 -0.40
CA TYR A 111 -10.08 23.96 0.73
C TYR A 111 -11.44 24.65 0.72
N ASN A 112 -11.48 25.98 0.59
CA ASN A 112 -12.73 26.75 0.55
C ASN A 112 -13.56 26.42 -0.70
N THR A 113 -12.91 26.19 -1.85
CA THR A 113 -13.59 25.76 -3.08
C THR A 113 -14.29 24.42 -2.87
N LEU A 114 -13.57 23.39 -2.39
CA LEU A 114 -14.14 22.09 -2.08
C LEU A 114 -15.24 22.18 -1.00
N LYS A 115 -15.06 23.04 0.00
CA LYS A 115 -16.07 23.24 1.03
C LYS A 115 -17.34 23.88 0.48
N SER A 116 -17.23 24.73 -0.54
CA SER A 116 -18.39 25.30 -1.26
C SER A 116 -19.07 24.30 -2.20
N GLU A 117 -18.39 23.21 -2.57
CA GLU A 117 -18.98 22.11 -3.35
C GLU A 117 -19.78 21.13 -2.48
N GLU A 118 -19.66 21.19 -1.15
CA GLU A 118 -20.43 20.32 -0.26
C GLU A 118 -21.94 20.54 -0.40
N GLY A 119 -22.67 19.43 -0.55
CA GLY A 119 -24.13 19.45 -0.71
C GLY A 119 -24.61 19.76 -2.14
N LYS A 120 -23.71 19.96 -3.10
CA LYS A 120 -24.07 20.01 -4.53
C LYS A 120 -24.22 18.58 -5.10
N SER A 121 -25.21 18.39 -5.97
CA SER A 121 -25.57 17.06 -6.48
C SER A 121 -24.69 16.52 -7.61
N GLU A 122 -23.86 17.34 -8.24
CA GLU A 122 -23.13 16.93 -9.46
C GLU A 122 -22.06 15.84 -9.19
N PHE A 123 -21.29 16.01 -8.11
CA PHE A 123 -20.21 15.08 -7.73
C PHE A 123 -20.32 14.56 -6.30
N ASP A 124 -21.35 14.96 -5.55
CA ASP A 124 -21.62 14.50 -4.18
C ASP A 124 -20.38 14.63 -3.28
N VAL A 125 -19.87 15.87 -3.20
CA VAL A 125 -18.72 16.19 -2.34
C VAL A 125 -19.20 16.27 -0.90
N THR A 126 -18.54 15.54 -0.01
CA THR A 126 -18.86 15.50 1.42
C THR A 126 -17.60 15.40 2.28
N ASP A 127 -17.75 15.66 3.58
CA ASP A 127 -16.73 15.47 4.61
C ASP A 127 -15.37 16.15 4.35
N VAL A 128 -15.40 17.36 3.77
CA VAL A 128 -14.19 18.14 3.49
C VAL A 128 -13.56 18.59 4.81
N LYS A 129 -12.30 18.18 5.04
CA LYS A 129 -11.52 18.36 6.26
C LYS A 129 -10.09 18.77 5.95
N PHE A 130 -9.54 19.65 6.78
CA PHE A 130 -8.11 19.92 6.83
C PHE A 130 -7.43 19.05 7.89
N ILE A 131 -6.34 18.38 7.52
CA ILE A 131 -5.48 17.61 8.41
C ILE A 131 -4.13 18.35 8.59
N PRO A 132 -3.88 18.95 9.76
CA PRO A 132 -2.64 19.67 10.06
C PRO A 132 -1.52 18.71 10.50
N ALA A 133 -1.14 17.78 9.62
CA ALA A 133 -0.02 16.86 9.84
C ALA A 133 1.31 17.43 9.30
N GLN A 134 2.40 16.65 9.40
CA GLN A 134 3.70 17.01 8.82
C GLN A 134 3.59 17.35 7.32
N VAL A 135 2.76 16.61 6.60
CA VAL A 135 2.27 16.99 5.28
C VAL A 135 0.83 17.43 5.46
N LYS A 136 0.51 18.65 5.04
CA LYS A 136 -0.86 19.17 5.05
C LYS A 136 -1.68 18.40 4.02
N VAL A 137 -2.86 17.94 4.43
CA VAL A 137 -3.77 17.18 3.56
C VAL A 137 -5.18 17.75 3.67
N ILE A 138 -5.82 17.98 2.53
CA ILE A 138 -7.27 18.16 2.43
C ILE A 138 -7.85 16.76 2.20
N LYS A 139 -8.71 16.30 3.10
CA LYS A 139 -9.46 15.06 2.93
C LYS A 139 -10.90 15.41 2.56
N CYS A 140 -11.49 14.70 1.62
CA CYS A 140 -12.91 14.75 1.34
C CYS A 140 -13.40 13.40 0.80
N ASN A 141 -14.71 13.24 0.68
CA ASN A 141 -15.32 12.15 -0.07
C ASN A 141 -15.98 12.74 -1.31
N ILE A 142 -15.80 12.07 -2.45
CA ILE A 142 -16.45 12.43 -3.72
C ILE A 142 -17.03 11.14 -4.29
N ARG A 143 -18.35 11.09 -4.50
CA ARG A 143 -19.07 9.87 -4.91
C ARG A 143 -18.71 8.65 -4.04
N ASN A 144 -18.70 8.82 -2.72
CA ASN A 144 -18.33 7.81 -1.71
C ASN A 144 -16.89 7.23 -1.79
N ILE A 145 -16.00 7.86 -2.55
CA ILE A 145 -14.57 7.53 -2.59
C ILE A 145 -13.81 8.61 -1.83
N ALA A 146 -12.98 8.20 -0.88
CA ALA A 146 -12.11 9.11 -0.15
C ALA A 146 -11.03 9.69 -1.07
N VAL A 147 -10.78 10.99 -0.96
CA VAL A 147 -9.79 11.74 -1.73
C VAL A 147 -8.86 12.48 -0.77
N ASP A 148 -7.58 12.20 -0.89
CA ASP A 148 -6.50 12.82 -0.12
C ASP A 148 -5.72 13.76 -1.03
N ILE A 149 -5.83 15.07 -0.81
CA ILE A 149 -5.15 16.09 -1.60
C ILE A 149 -4.03 16.72 -0.79
N SER A 150 -2.81 16.57 -1.28
CA SER A 150 -1.58 17.11 -0.71
C SER A 150 -0.86 18.00 -1.72
N PHE A 151 0.23 18.65 -1.31
CA PHE A 151 0.94 19.60 -2.18
C PHE A 151 2.40 19.20 -2.37
N ASN A 152 2.92 19.32 -3.60
CA ASN A 152 4.34 19.14 -3.91
C ASN A 152 4.94 17.77 -3.50
N GLN A 153 4.18 16.69 -3.60
CA GLN A 153 4.57 15.35 -3.13
C GLN A 153 5.28 14.53 -4.20
N MET A 154 6.42 15.04 -4.64
CA MET A 154 7.24 14.45 -5.71
C MET A 154 7.69 13.02 -5.41
N ALA A 155 7.96 12.71 -4.15
CA ALA A 155 8.44 11.38 -3.79
C ALA A 155 7.38 10.29 -4.00
N GLY A 156 6.09 10.62 -3.88
CA GLY A 156 5.00 9.72 -4.23
C GLY A 156 4.93 9.43 -5.73
N LEU A 157 5.24 10.43 -6.56
CA LEU A 157 5.32 10.28 -8.03
C LEU A 157 6.52 9.43 -8.45
N TYR A 158 7.67 9.60 -7.79
CA TYR A 158 8.85 8.77 -8.05
C TYR A 158 8.63 7.31 -7.62
N ALA A 159 7.99 7.09 -6.47
CA ALA A 159 7.60 5.74 -6.03
C ALA A 159 6.66 5.05 -7.02
N LEU A 160 5.68 5.78 -7.57
CA LEU A 160 4.81 5.28 -8.64
C LEU A 160 5.63 4.85 -9.86
N CYS A 161 6.51 5.73 -10.37
CA CYS A 161 7.29 5.43 -11.57
C CYS A 161 8.23 4.23 -11.38
N PHE A 162 8.88 4.17 -10.23
CA PHE A 162 9.74 3.05 -9.86
C PHE A 162 8.96 1.73 -9.83
N LEU A 163 7.82 1.67 -9.14
CA LEU A 163 7.04 0.44 -9.04
C LEU A 163 6.45 0.00 -10.38
N GLU A 164 6.04 0.94 -11.23
CA GLU A 164 5.50 0.64 -12.56
C GLU A 164 6.58 0.04 -13.49
N GLN A 165 7.79 0.61 -13.49
CA GLN A 165 8.91 0.04 -14.25
C GLN A 165 9.27 -1.36 -13.75
N ILE A 166 9.32 -1.55 -12.43
CA ILE A 166 9.69 -2.83 -11.84
C ILE A 166 8.63 -3.90 -12.14
N ASP A 167 7.34 -3.56 -12.12
CA ASP A 167 6.25 -4.46 -12.52
C ASP A 167 6.40 -4.91 -13.99
N GLN A 168 6.74 -3.98 -14.89
CA GLN A 168 7.03 -4.30 -16.30
C GLN A 168 8.24 -5.23 -16.46
N LEU A 169 9.31 -5.00 -15.70
CA LEU A 169 10.52 -5.82 -15.72
C LEU A 169 10.30 -7.23 -15.16
N LEU A 170 9.50 -7.36 -14.09
CA LEU A 170 9.14 -8.65 -13.52
C LEU A 170 8.19 -9.44 -14.44
N GLY A 171 7.29 -8.74 -15.12
CA GLY A 171 6.35 -9.34 -16.06
C GLY A 171 5.43 -10.36 -15.38
N ARG A 172 5.25 -11.52 -16.03
CA ARG A 172 4.38 -12.61 -15.57
C ARG A 172 2.95 -12.16 -15.26
N ASP A 173 2.37 -11.44 -16.21
CA ASP A 173 0.99 -10.92 -16.12
C ASP A 173 0.77 -10.08 -14.85
N HIS A 174 1.61 -9.05 -14.72
CA HIS A 174 1.61 -8.11 -13.59
C HIS A 174 1.71 -8.80 -12.21
N LEU A 175 2.64 -9.76 -12.08
CA LEU A 175 2.81 -10.54 -10.84
C LEU A 175 2.97 -9.62 -9.62
N LEU A 176 3.74 -8.53 -9.74
CA LEU A 176 3.92 -7.57 -8.64
C LEU A 176 2.61 -6.90 -8.25
N LYS A 177 1.88 -6.29 -9.19
CA LYS A 177 0.62 -5.59 -8.87
C LYS A 177 -0.43 -6.54 -8.31
N ARG A 178 -0.60 -7.73 -8.91
CA ARG A 178 -1.57 -8.74 -8.45
C ARG A 178 -1.24 -9.25 -7.05
N SER A 179 0.04 -9.51 -6.76
CA SER A 179 0.49 -9.84 -5.41
C SER A 179 0.26 -8.70 -4.42
N ILE A 180 0.54 -7.45 -4.82
CA ILE A 180 0.25 -6.28 -3.97
C ILE A 180 -1.24 -6.23 -3.64
N ILE A 181 -2.14 -6.37 -4.62
CA ILE A 181 -3.59 -6.32 -4.39
C ILE A 181 -4.02 -7.44 -3.43
N LEU A 182 -3.64 -8.70 -3.71
CA LEU A 182 -4.03 -9.85 -2.91
C LEU A 182 -3.53 -9.74 -1.45
N ILE A 183 -2.26 -9.40 -1.26
CA ILE A 183 -1.66 -9.26 0.06
C ILE A 183 -2.21 -8.02 0.76
N LYS A 184 -2.46 -6.92 0.04
CA LYS A 184 -3.07 -5.70 0.59
C LYS A 184 -4.49 -6.00 1.08
N ALA A 185 -5.30 -6.74 0.31
CA ALA A 185 -6.61 -7.19 0.73
C ALA A 185 -6.52 -7.99 2.03
N TRP A 186 -5.64 -9.01 2.07
CA TRP A 186 -5.42 -9.81 3.28
C TRP A 186 -4.97 -9.00 4.50
N CYS A 187 -4.05 -8.06 4.28
CA CYS A 187 -3.55 -7.19 5.33
C CYS A 187 -4.62 -6.21 5.82
N TYR A 188 -5.55 -5.80 4.96
CA TYR A 188 -6.57 -4.80 5.27
C TYR A 188 -7.86 -5.42 5.82
N TYR A 189 -8.45 -6.43 5.18
CA TYR A 189 -9.75 -7.00 5.58
C TYR A 189 -9.61 -8.08 6.66
N GLU A 190 -8.61 -8.97 6.55
CA GLU A 190 -8.47 -10.16 7.39
C GLU A 190 -7.65 -9.87 8.64
N SER A 191 -6.42 -9.37 8.49
CA SER A 191 -5.50 -9.18 9.63
C SER A 191 -5.49 -7.76 10.21
N ARG A 192 -6.02 -6.79 9.45
CA ARG A 192 -6.19 -5.39 9.87
C ARG A 192 -4.86 -4.71 10.25
N ILE A 193 -3.77 -5.04 9.55
CA ILE A 193 -2.40 -4.57 9.81
C ILE A 193 -1.91 -3.47 8.83
N LEU A 194 -2.82 -2.88 8.05
CA LEU A 194 -2.57 -1.70 7.22
C LEU A 194 -3.26 -0.47 7.77
N GLY A 195 -2.60 0.69 7.64
CA GLY A 195 -3.11 2.00 8.04
C GLY A 195 -2.08 2.78 8.85
N ALA A 196 -1.21 3.54 8.17
CA ALA A 196 -0.14 4.30 8.83
C ALA A 196 -0.67 5.29 9.90
N ASN A 197 -1.91 5.77 9.73
CA ASN A 197 -2.64 6.62 10.68
C ASN A 197 -2.90 5.96 12.02
N THR A 198 -3.09 4.65 11.98
CA THR A 198 -3.43 3.83 13.14
C THR A 198 -2.19 3.15 13.72
N GLY A 199 -1.00 3.59 13.28
CA GLY A 199 0.26 3.07 13.77
C GLY A 199 0.63 1.71 13.17
N LEU A 200 0.21 1.44 11.93
CA LEU A 200 0.43 0.20 11.18
C LEU A 200 1.23 0.45 9.89
N PHE A 201 1.39 -0.55 9.03
CA PHE A 201 2.12 -0.38 7.77
C PHE A 201 1.40 0.58 6.83
N SER A 202 2.18 1.35 6.07
CA SER A 202 1.65 2.06 4.90
C SER A 202 1.54 1.12 3.70
N THR A 203 0.73 1.52 2.71
CA THR A 203 0.60 0.81 1.44
C THR A 203 1.94 0.74 0.69
N TYR A 204 2.74 1.82 0.71
CA TYR A 204 4.07 1.82 0.09
C TYR A 204 5.05 0.87 0.81
N ALA A 205 5.07 0.85 2.15
CA ALA A 205 5.89 -0.10 2.89
C ALA A 205 5.53 -1.55 2.53
N LEU A 206 4.23 -1.85 2.43
CA LEU A 206 3.77 -3.17 1.99
C LEU A 206 4.28 -3.49 0.57
N SER A 207 4.15 -2.56 -0.38
CA SER A 207 4.62 -2.78 -1.76
C SER A 207 6.11 -3.11 -1.84
N ILE A 208 6.95 -2.44 -1.04
CA ILE A 208 8.39 -2.72 -0.99
C ILE A 208 8.68 -4.09 -0.37
N LEU A 209 7.94 -4.49 0.66
CA LEU A 209 8.06 -5.82 1.25
C LEU A 209 7.65 -6.91 0.24
N VAL A 210 6.55 -6.73 -0.48
CA VAL A 210 6.10 -7.65 -1.54
C VAL A 210 7.14 -7.74 -2.66
N LEU A 211 7.66 -6.60 -3.11
CA LEU A 211 8.70 -6.54 -4.13
C LEU A 211 9.94 -7.32 -3.72
N TYR A 212 10.40 -7.18 -2.47
CA TYR A 212 11.57 -7.93 -2.00
C TYR A 212 11.33 -9.45 -2.04
N ILE A 213 10.14 -9.92 -1.65
CA ILE A 213 9.78 -11.34 -1.71
C ILE A 213 9.80 -11.85 -3.14
N ILE A 214 9.23 -11.09 -4.09
CA ILE A 214 9.29 -11.45 -5.50
C ILE A 214 10.74 -11.45 -5.99
N ASN A 215 11.53 -10.43 -5.63
CA ASN A 215 12.93 -10.33 -6.04
C ASN A 215 13.77 -11.54 -5.56
N LEU A 216 13.52 -11.98 -4.32
CA LEU A 216 14.24 -13.09 -3.69
C LEU A 216 13.81 -14.46 -4.23
N PHE A 217 12.52 -14.65 -4.55
CA PHE A 217 11.96 -15.96 -4.88
C PHE A 217 11.47 -16.09 -6.33
N HIS A 218 11.75 -15.12 -7.20
CA HIS A 218 11.17 -14.96 -8.55
C HIS A 218 11.03 -16.27 -9.34
N SER A 219 12.09 -17.08 -9.40
CA SER A 219 12.11 -18.33 -10.16
C SER A 219 11.18 -19.42 -9.62
N SER A 220 10.90 -19.41 -8.31
CA SER A 220 10.10 -20.42 -7.60
C SER A 220 8.63 -20.05 -7.41
N LEU A 221 8.22 -18.84 -7.82
CA LEU A 221 6.86 -18.34 -7.63
C LEU A 221 5.94 -18.80 -8.77
N SER A 222 4.83 -19.46 -8.41
CA SER A 222 3.78 -19.92 -9.33
C SER A 222 2.75 -18.86 -9.66
N GLY A 223 2.62 -17.82 -8.81
CA GLY A 223 1.58 -16.81 -8.93
C GLY A 223 1.39 -15.98 -7.66
N PRO A 224 0.35 -15.11 -7.61
CA PRO A 224 0.15 -14.20 -6.49
C PRO A 224 -0.03 -14.87 -5.12
N LEU A 225 -0.64 -16.06 -5.04
CA LEU A 225 -0.85 -16.75 -3.77
C LEU A 225 0.47 -17.32 -3.22
N SER A 226 1.34 -17.84 -4.07
CA SER A 226 2.67 -18.29 -3.67
C SER A 226 3.54 -17.14 -3.16
N VAL A 227 3.42 -15.95 -3.77
CA VAL A 227 4.08 -14.73 -3.26
C VAL A 227 3.56 -14.40 -1.86
N MET A 228 2.25 -14.45 -1.66
CA MET A 228 1.64 -14.22 -0.35
C MET A 228 2.11 -15.23 0.70
N TYR A 229 2.17 -16.52 0.36
CA TYR A 229 2.67 -17.54 1.26
C TYR A 229 4.12 -17.27 1.68
N LYS A 230 5.01 -17.00 0.72
CA LYS A 230 6.42 -16.66 0.98
C LYS A 230 6.54 -15.36 1.79
N PHE A 231 5.71 -14.36 1.51
CA PHE A 231 5.66 -13.11 2.27
C PHE A 231 5.32 -13.36 3.74
N LEU A 232 4.26 -14.12 4.01
CA LEU A 232 3.83 -14.42 5.38
C LEU A 232 4.89 -15.25 6.13
N ASP A 233 5.43 -16.26 5.48
CA ASP A 233 6.43 -17.17 6.07
C ASP A 233 7.75 -16.45 6.37
N TYR A 234 8.25 -15.66 5.41
CA TYR A 234 9.48 -14.90 5.53
C TYR A 234 9.37 -13.84 6.63
N TYR A 235 8.37 -12.95 6.57
CA TYR A 235 8.26 -11.85 7.53
C TYR A 235 7.71 -12.26 8.90
N GLY A 236 7.03 -13.40 8.99
CA GLY A 236 6.62 -14.02 10.25
C GLY A 236 7.79 -14.60 11.05
N SER A 237 8.91 -14.92 10.40
CA SER A 237 10.13 -15.45 11.03
C SER A 237 11.32 -14.49 11.01
N PHE A 238 11.23 -13.37 10.28
CA PHE A 238 12.30 -12.38 10.16
C PHE A 238 12.70 -11.76 11.51
N ASP A 239 14.02 -11.70 11.78
CA ASP A 239 14.56 -11.09 13.00
C ASP A 239 14.63 -9.56 12.89
N TRP A 240 13.45 -8.93 12.99
CA TRP A 240 13.28 -7.47 12.98
C TRP A 240 14.10 -6.73 14.05
N SER A 241 14.60 -7.43 15.08
CA SER A 241 15.41 -6.83 16.14
C SER A 241 16.88 -6.65 15.76
N LYS A 242 17.35 -7.41 14.77
CA LYS A 242 18.73 -7.39 14.30
C LYS A 242 18.91 -6.88 12.88
N TYR A 243 17.88 -6.94 12.06
CA TYR A 243 17.99 -6.63 10.63
C TYR A 243 16.95 -5.62 10.17
N CYS A 244 17.36 -4.81 9.19
CA CYS A 244 16.50 -4.04 8.31
C CYS A 244 16.22 -4.86 7.04
N VAL A 245 15.03 -4.69 6.47
CA VAL A 245 14.71 -5.19 5.12
C VAL A 245 15.18 -4.17 4.08
N SER A 246 15.84 -4.64 3.01
CA SER A 246 16.16 -3.85 1.82
C SER A 246 15.95 -4.70 0.57
N LEU A 247 15.83 -4.09 -0.61
CA LEU A 247 15.61 -4.83 -1.86
C LEU A 247 16.79 -5.72 -2.29
N ILE A 248 17.98 -5.47 -1.75
CA ILE A 248 19.21 -6.25 -2.00
C ILE A 248 19.50 -7.29 -0.90
N GLY A 249 18.64 -7.39 0.12
CA GLY A 249 18.79 -8.36 1.21
C GLY A 249 18.66 -7.76 2.62
N PRO A 250 18.73 -8.59 3.67
CA PRO A 250 18.69 -8.12 5.05
C PRO A 250 19.96 -7.36 5.40
N VAL A 251 19.83 -6.17 6.00
CA VAL A 251 20.97 -5.34 6.43
C VAL A 251 21.07 -5.38 7.95
N PRO A 252 22.20 -5.79 8.55
CA PRO A 252 22.36 -5.78 10.00
C PRO A 252 22.20 -4.35 10.54
N ILE A 253 21.40 -4.17 11.58
CA ILE A 253 21.25 -2.85 12.23
C ILE A 253 22.59 -2.34 12.76
N SER A 254 23.47 -3.26 13.21
CA SER A 254 24.82 -2.95 13.66
C SER A 254 25.77 -2.46 12.56
N SER A 255 25.46 -2.67 11.29
CA SER A 255 26.29 -2.18 10.18
C SER A 255 25.95 -0.75 9.76
N LEU A 256 24.79 -0.22 10.19
CA LEU A 256 24.36 1.13 9.86
C LEU A 256 25.37 2.18 10.38
N PRO A 257 25.62 3.27 9.63
CA PRO A 257 24.92 3.71 8.43
C PRO A 257 25.38 3.02 7.12
N LYS A 258 26.34 2.09 7.16
CA LYS A 258 26.75 1.34 5.96
C LYS A 258 25.70 0.30 5.62
N ILE A 259 25.09 0.44 4.46
CA ILE A 259 24.08 -0.48 3.92
C ILE A 259 24.81 -1.64 3.27
N ILE A 260 25.10 -2.68 4.05
CA ILE A 260 25.75 -3.90 3.59
C ILE A 260 24.75 -5.03 3.83
N ALA A 261 24.12 -5.48 2.75
CA ALA A 261 23.17 -6.59 2.83
C ALA A 261 23.90 -7.92 3.01
N VAL A 262 23.32 -8.79 3.83
CA VAL A 262 23.75 -10.18 3.95
C VAL A 262 23.30 -10.92 2.69
N SER A 263 24.24 -11.61 2.05
CA SER A 263 23.93 -12.44 0.89
C SER A 263 22.94 -13.56 1.29
N PRO A 264 21.95 -13.91 0.45
CA PRO A 264 21.05 -15.02 0.74
C PRO A 264 21.83 -16.33 0.92
N GLU A 265 21.80 -16.91 2.13
CA GLU A 265 22.56 -18.12 2.50
C GLU A 265 22.24 -19.35 1.61
N ASN A 266 21.05 -19.39 1.00
CA ASN A 266 20.53 -20.55 0.27
C ASN A 266 20.85 -20.57 -1.24
N GLY A 267 21.77 -19.73 -1.72
CA GLY A 267 22.10 -19.66 -3.16
C GLY A 267 20.98 -19.11 -4.04
N HIS A 268 19.94 -18.51 -3.45
CA HIS A 268 18.93 -17.77 -4.20
C HIS A 268 19.57 -16.51 -4.80
N GLN A 269 19.67 -16.48 -6.13
CA GLN A 269 20.07 -15.29 -6.87
C GLN A 269 18.87 -14.34 -6.97
N LEU A 270 19.07 -13.09 -6.55
CA LEU A 270 18.07 -12.04 -6.74
C LEU A 270 17.79 -11.85 -8.24
N PHE A 271 16.52 -11.66 -8.61
CA PHE A 271 16.15 -11.37 -9.99
C PHE A 271 16.68 -9.99 -10.44
N LEU A 272 16.54 -8.99 -9.58
CA LEU A 272 17.11 -7.65 -9.68
C LEU A 272 18.26 -7.55 -8.70
N ASP A 273 19.48 -7.57 -9.24
CA ASP A 273 20.67 -7.28 -8.46
C ASP A 273 20.79 -5.77 -8.13
N GLU A 274 21.79 -5.43 -7.31
CA GLU A 274 22.02 -4.04 -6.90
C GLU A 274 22.24 -3.10 -8.10
N LYS A 275 22.88 -3.59 -9.17
CA LYS A 275 23.15 -2.79 -10.37
C LYS A 275 21.86 -2.50 -11.12
N ALA A 276 21.03 -3.51 -11.36
CA ALA A 276 19.74 -3.37 -12.03
C ALA A 276 18.82 -2.42 -11.25
N LEU A 277 18.72 -2.57 -9.92
CA LEU A 277 17.95 -1.68 -9.06
C LEU A 277 18.46 -0.23 -9.15
N LYS A 278 19.79 -0.03 -9.11
CA LYS A 278 20.40 1.28 -9.26
C LYS A 278 20.08 1.91 -10.62
N THR A 279 20.14 1.16 -11.71
CA THR A 279 19.74 1.64 -13.03
C THR A 279 18.25 2.04 -13.06
N CYS A 280 17.37 1.25 -12.46
CA CYS A 280 15.93 1.58 -12.39
C CYS A 280 15.68 2.89 -11.65
N VAL A 281 16.41 3.11 -10.55
CA VAL A 281 16.40 4.38 -9.82
C VAL A 281 16.90 5.50 -10.74
N GLU A 282 18.15 5.43 -11.21
CA GLU A 282 18.82 6.50 -11.96
C GLU A 282 18.08 6.98 -13.21
N LEU A 283 17.37 6.10 -13.93
CA LEU A 283 16.61 6.45 -15.14
C LEU A 283 15.56 7.56 -14.91
N TYR A 284 15.00 7.67 -13.71
CA TYR A 284 13.93 8.62 -13.40
C TYR A 284 14.37 9.81 -12.55
N PHE A 285 15.55 9.74 -11.93
CA PHE A 285 16.14 10.84 -11.17
C PHE A 285 17.13 11.65 -12.02
N ALA A 286 16.89 11.82 -13.32
CA ALA A 286 17.79 12.43 -14.32
C ALA A 286 18.14 13.92 -14.12
N SER A 287 17.99 14.47 -12.92
CA SER A 287 18.86 15.56 -12.48
C SER A 287 19.99 14.97 -11.66
N PRO A 288 21.26 15.32 -11.93
CA PRO A 288 22.25 15.24 -10.88
C PRO A 288 21.82 16.26 -9.82
N THR A 289 20.87 15.91 -8.96
CA THR A 289 21.09 16.18 -7.54
C THR A 289 22.47 15.61 -7.32
N LYS A 290 23.49 16.49 -7.37
CA LYS A 290 24.84 16.23 -6.85
C LYS A 290 24.64 15.19 -5.80
N ALA A 291 25.21 13.99 -5.98
CA ALA A 291 25.07 12.88 -5.05
C ALA A 291 24.84 13.50 -3.70
N VAL A 292 23.56 13.52 -3.26
CA VAL A 292 23.26 14.19 -2.00
C VAL A 292 23.90 13.21 -1.08
N GLU A 293 25.19 13.48 -0.80
CA GLU A 293 25.89 13.03 0.36
C GLU A 293 24.80 13.06 1.40
N THR A 294 24.42 11.86 1.87
CA THR A 294 23.52 11.72 3.00
C THR A 294 23.99 12.79 3.98
N ASN A 295 23.25 13.90 4.10
CA ASN A 295 23.71 15.16 4.70
C ASN A 295 23.86 14.95 6.22
N GLY A 296 24.71 14.01 6.64
CA GLY A 296 24.74 13.42 7.97
C GLY A 296 23.44 12.78 8.46
N LEU A 297 22.39 12.62 7.62
CA LEU A 297 21.09 12.11 8.08
C LEU A 297 21.12 10.58 8.22
N GLU A 298 21.30 10.13 9.46
CA GLU A 298 21.29 8.71 9.83
C GLU A 298 19.91 8.06 9.62
N PHE A 299 19.90 6.79 9.18
CA PHE A 299 18.70 5.98 9.07
C PHE A 299 18.02 5.85 10.45
N PRO A 300 16.75 6.27 10.63
CA PRO A 300 16.10 6.21 11.93
C PRO A 300 15.67 4.78 12.25
N ILE A 301 16.41 4.12 13.14
CA ILE A 301 16.07 2.80 13.64
C ILE A 301 14.75 2.86 14.44
N ARG A 302 13.87 1.91 14.16
CA ARG A 302 12.56 1.69 14.77
C ARG A 302 12.38 0.20 15.04
N HIS A 303 11.15 -0.22 15.33
CA HIS A 303 10.85 -1.62 15.68
C HIS A 303 10.68 -2.53 14.46
N LEU A 304 10.20 -1.99 13.34
CA LEU A 304 10.21 -2.64 12.03
C LEU A 304 10.99 -1.71 11.10
N ASN A 305 12.07 -2.22 10.52
CA ASN A 305 13.03 -1.41 9.77
C ASN A 305 13.01 -1.83 8.31
N ILE A 306 12.62 -0.91 7.44
CA ILE A 306 12.53 -1.14 6.00
C ILE A 306 13.22 0.04 5.31
N ILE A 307 14.31 -0.24 4.58
CA ILE A 307 15.08 0.77 3.86
C ILE A 307 14.32 1.12 2.59
N ASP A 308 13.99 2.40 2.44
CA ASP A 308 13.37 2.93 1.21
C ASP A 308 14.39 2.92 0.06
N PRO A 309 14.12 2.21 -1.06
CA PRO A 309 15.04 2.14 -2.19
C PRO A 309 15.25 3.50 -2.88
N LEU A 310 14.33 4.45 -2.72
CA LEU A 310 14.43 5.77 -3.33
C LEU A 310 15.05 6.81 -2.39
N LYS A 311 15.14 6.49 -1.08
CA LYS A 311 15.70 7.38 -0.06
C LYS A 311 16.25 6.58 1.12
N HIS A 312 17.51 6.18 1.05
CA HIS A 312 18.14 5.30 2.05
C HIS A 312 18.10 5.80 3.50
N SER A 313 17.97 7.11 3.76
CA SER A 313 17.81 7.68 5.11
C SER A 313 16.39 7.52 5.68
N ASN A 314 15.47 6.94 4.93
CA ASN A 314 14.06 6.85 5.26
C ASN A 314 13.69 5.42 5.66
N ASN A 315 13.04 5.28 6.81
CA ASN A 315 12.52 4.01 7.29
C ASN A 315 11.02 3.90 6.97
N LEU A 316 10.65 3.00 6.05
CA LEU A 316 9.24 2.80 5.67
C LEU A 316 8.40 2.17 6.78
N GLY A 317 9.03 1.48 7.74
CA GLY A 317 8.37 0.92 8.92
C GLY A 317 8.12 1.94 10.04
N ARG A 318 8.47 3.23 9.85
CA ARG A 318 8.41 4.27 10.89
C ARG A 318 7.02 4.51 11.51
N SER A 319 5.95 4.18 10.79
CA SER A 319 4.58 4.34 11.29
C SER A 319 4.18 3.23 12.25
N VAL A 320 4.85 2.07 12.25
CA VAL A 320 4.46 0.95 13.08
C VAL A 320 4.83 1.20 14.54
N THR A 321 3.82 1.32 15.39
CA THR A 321 4.02 1.54 16.83
C THR A 321 4.50 0.27 17.52
N ILE A 322 5.22 0.42 18.64
CA ILE A 322 5.70 -0.72 19.43
C ILE A 322 4.59 -1.70 19.81
N GLY A 323 3.40 -1.20 20.16
CA GLY A 323 2.24 -2.02 20.51
C GLY A 323 1.71 -2.84 19.33
N ASN A 324 1.86 -2.36 18.11
CA ASN A 324 1.41 -3.06 16.90
C ASN A 324 2.45 -4.04 16.35
N VAL A 325 3.71 -3.99 16.77
CA VAL A 325 4.77 -4.91 16.29
C VAL A 325 4.40 -6.36 16.54
N GLN A 326 3.95 -6.69 17.76
CA GLN A 326 3.58 -8.07 18.10
C GLN A 326 2.35 -8.54 17.31
N ARG A 327 1.40 -7.64 17.09
CA ARG A 327 0.22 -7.91 16.26
C ARG A 327 0.60 -8.22 14.82
N VAL A 328 1.51 -7.43 14.22
CA VAL A 328 2.04 -7.65 12.87
C VAL A 328 2.74 -9.00 12.76
N LYS A 329 3.69 -9.28 13.68
CA LYS A 329 4.43 -10.55 13.70
C LYS A 329 3.48 -11.74 13.84
N HIS A 330 2.56 -11.67 14.80
CA HIS A 330 1.58 -12.72 15.02
C HIS A 330 0.68 -12.94 13.81
N ALA A 331 0.21 -11.86 13.16
CA ALA A 331 -0.58 -11.97 11.95
C ALA A 331 0.18 -12.72 10.85
N PHE A 332 1.43 -12.36 10.57
CA PHE A 332 2.24 -13.04 9.56
C PHE A 332 2.48 -14.52 9.90
N THR A 333 2.93 -14.84 11.11
CA THR A 333 3.16 -16.23 11.54
C THR A 333 1.89 -17.07 11.48
N LEU A 334 0.76 -16.54 11.99
CA LEU A 334 -0.52 -17.24 11.97
C LEU A 334 -1.05 -17.40 10.55
N GLY A 335 -0.91 -16.37 9.71
CA GLY A 335 -1.28 -16.40 8.30
C GLY A 335 -0.51 -17.46 7.53
N ALA A 336 0.82 -17.50 7.70
CA ALA A 336 1.70 -18.49 7.08
C ALA A 336 1.30 -19.92 7.46
N ARG A 337 1.07 -20.16 8.76
CA ARG A 337 0.62 -21.47 9.25
C ARG A 337 -0.74 -21.85 8.67
N LYS A 338 -1.74 -20.96 8.74
CA LYS A 338 -3.08 -21.23 8.20
C LYS A 338 -3.04 -21.52 6.71
N LEU A 339 -2.28 -20.73 5.93
CA LEU A 339 -2.18 -20.96 4.49
C LEU A 339 -1.43 -22.26 4.17
N ARG A 340 -0.37 -22.60 4.92
CA ARG A 340 0.30 -23.91 4.84
C ARG A 340 -0.66 -25.05 5.13
N ASP A 341 -1.50 -24.89 6.16
CA ASP A 341 -2.49 -25.90 6.55
C ASP A 341 -3.53 -26.09 5.46
N VAL A 342 -3.92 -25.03 4.74
CA VAL A 342 -4.82 -25.11 3.57
C VAL A 342 -4.17 -25.87 2.42
N LEU A 343 -2.92 -25.54 2.09
CA LEU A 343 -2.18 -26.10 0.95
C LEU A 343 -1.72 -27.55 1.19
N SER A 344 -1.70 -28.02 2.43
CA SER A 344 -1.36 -29.40 2.79
C SER A 344 -2.56 -30.36 2.82
N GLN A 345 -3.76 -29.90 2.45
CA GLN A 345 -4.99 -30.73 2.45
C GLN A 345 -5.21 -31.42 1.10
N PRO A 346 -6.09 -32.43 1.01
CA PRO A 346 -6.53 -32.97 -0.27
C PRO A 346 -7.02 -31.88 -1.22
N TYR A 347 -6.69 -32.03 -2.50
CA TYR A 347 -6.86 -31.02 -3.55
C TYR A 347 -8.32 -30.55 -3.69
N GLU A 348 -9.30 -31.43 -3.46
CA GLU A 348 -10.74 -31.12 -3.53
C GLU A 348 -11.18 -30.12 -2.46
N THR A 349 -10.40 -29.96 -1.39
CA THR A 349 -10.74 -29.10 -0.26
C THR A 349 -10.03 -27.76 -0.28
N ILE A 350 -9.00 -27.58 -1.11
CA ILE A 350 -8.19 -26.36 -1.15
C ILE A 350 -9.07 -25.15 -1.47
N GLY A 351 -9.98 -25.28 -2.44
CA GLY A 351 -10.81 -24.18 -2.93
C GLY A 351 -11.62 -23.48 -1.84
N TRP A 352 -12.54 -24.21 -1.20
CA TRP A 352 -13.41 -23.64 -0.14
C TRP A 352 -12.62 -23.23 1.12
N ARG A 353 -11.47 -23.87 1.37
CA ARG A 353 -10.58 -23.49 2.48
C ARG A 353 -9.89 -22.15 2.21
N LEU A 354 -9.50 -21.87 0.96
CA LEU A 354 -9.01 -20.56 0.56
C LEU A 354 -10.10 -19.49 0.64
N GLU A 355 -11.34 -19.81 0.23
CA GLU A 355 -12.48 -18.89 0.42
C GLU A 355 -12.65 -18.52 1.89
N LYS A 356 -12.57 -19.51 2.79
CA LYS A 356 -12.62 -19.26 4.25
C LYS A 356 -11.43 -18.42 4.72
N PHE A 357 -10.24 -18.60 4.15
CA PHE A 357 -9.06 -17.82 4.47
C PHE A 357 -9.20 -16.34 4.05
N PHE A 358 -9.92 -16.07 2.96
CA PHE A 358 -10.28 -14.72 2.47
C PHE A 358 -11.73 -14.33 2.80
N GLY A 359 -12.30 -14.87 3.89
CA GLY A 359 -13.73 -14.73 4.19
C GLY A 359 -14.18 -13.27 4.29
N SER A 360 -13.37 -12.40 4.91
CA SER A 360 -13.69 -10.96 5.03
C SER A 360 -13.67 -10.25 3.68
N SER A 361 -12.69 -10.56 2.82
CA SER A 361 -12.61 -10.03 1.46
C SER A 361 -13.85 -10.40 0.64
N LEU A 362 -14.26 -11.68 0.70
CA LEU A 362 -15.42 -12.20 -0.04
C LEU A 362 -16.75 -11.71 0.54
N GLU A 363 -16.88 -11.59 1.86
CA GLU A 363 -18.07 -11.02 2.48
C GLU A 363 -18.31 -9.58 2.02
N ARG A 364 -17.22 -8.81 1.87
CA ARG A 364 -17.27 -7.40 1.49
C ARG A 364 -17.47 -7.18 0.00
N ASN A 365 -16.81 -7.96 -0.86
CA ASN A 365 -16.74 -7.69 -2.30
C ASN A 365 -17.31 -8.83 -3.17
N GLY A 366 -17.43 -10.05 -2.65
CA GLY A 366 -17.79 -11.25 -3.42
C GLY A 366 -19.27 -11.36 -3.80
N LYS A 367 -20.15 -10.54 -3.23
CA LYS A 367 -21.60 -10.55 -3.52
C LYS A 367 -21.99 -9.73 -4.76
N GLY A 368 -21.02 -9.09 -5.41
CA GLY A 368 -21.27 -8.22 -6.56
C GLY A 368 -21.62 -6.77 -6.20
N GLN A 369 -21.76 -6.43 -4.91
CA GLN A 369 -21.84 -5.03 -4.49
C GLN A 369 -20.46 -4.55 -4.05
N ARG A 370 -19.95 -3.48 -4.68
CA ARG A 370 -18.69 -2.84 -4.33
C ARG A 370 -18.92 -1.37 -4.00
N GLN A 371 -18.04 -0.80 -3.16
CA GLN A 371 -18.15 0.59 -2.72
C GLN A 371 -17.78 1.59 -3.84
N ASP A 372 -16.96 1.20 -4.80
CA ASP A 372 -16.40 2.06 -5.85
C ASP A 372 -17.22 2.16 -7.14
N VAL A 373 -18.34 1.44 -7.22
CA VAL A 373 -19.23 1.43 -8.37
C VAL A 373 -20.69 1.40 -7.92
N TYR A 374 -21.56 2.05 -8.70
CA TYR A 374 -22.99 2.10 -8.40
C TYR A 374 -23.72 0.83 -8.85
N ASP A 375 -23.39 0.34 -10.05
CA ASP A 375 -24.02 -0.85 -10.61
C ASP A 375 -23.40 -2.12 -10.03
N PRO A 376 -24.21 -3.16 -9.74
CA PRO A 376 -23.70 -4.45 -9.32
C PRO A 376 -22.74 -5.05 -10.36
N VAL A 377 -21.64 -5.62 -9.87
CA VAL A 377 -20.66 -6.37 -10.67
C VAL A 377 -20.90 -7.88 -10.56
N THR A 378 -20.19 -8.62 -11.39
CA THR A 378 -20.20 -10.08 -11.34
C THR A 378 -19.82 -10.62 -9.95
N ALA A 379 -20.68 -11.46 -9.38
CA ALA A 379 -20.44 -12.08 -8.07
C ALA A 379 -19.41 -13.23 -8.14
N PHE A 380 -18.75 -13.47 -7.02
CA PHE A 380 -17.80 -14.58 -6.85
C PHE A 380 -18.47 -15.94 -7.10
N GLY A 381 -17.72 -16.89 -7.67
CA GLY A 381 -18.20 -18.25 -7.93
C GLY A 381 -19.13 -18.42 -9.14
N THR A 382 -19.37 -17.36 -9.92
CA THR A 382 -20.21 -17.43 -11.14
C THR A 382 -19.45 -17.91 -12.39
N GLY A 383 -18.12 -18.06 -12.29
CA GLY A 383 -17.25 -18.37 -13.44
C GLY A 383 -17.06 -17.21 -14.42
N ARG A 384 -17.51 -16.00 -14.06
CA ARG A 384 -17.33 -14.77 -14.83
C ARG A 384 -16.59 -13.75 -13.98
N SER A 385 -15.93 -12.79 -14.63
CA SER A 385 -15.23 -11.69 -13.98
C SER A 385 -15.29 -10.43 -14.83
N GLU A 386 -15.21 -9.27 -14.17
CA GLU A 386 -15.06 -8.00 -14.87
C GLU A 386 -13.69 -7.91 -15.59
N LEU A 387 -13.64 -7.17 -16.68
CA LEU A 387 -12.39 -6.96 -17.42
C LEU A 387 -11.46 -6.03 -16.64
N SER A 388 -10.32 -6.56 -16.21
CA SER A 388 -9.28 -5.84 -15.48
C SER A 388 -8.15 -5.42 -16.40
N GLU A 389 -7.74 -4.14 -16.32
CA GLU A 389 -6.58 -3.60 -17.02
C GLU A 389 -5.60 -3.00 -15.99
N LEU A 390 -4.56 -3.77 -15.68
CA LEU A 390 -3.55 -3.36 -14.68
C LEU A 390 -2.36 -2.62 -15.29
N THR A 391 -2.31 -2.51 -16.63
CA THR A 391 -1.37 -1.62 -17.31
C THR A 391 -1.77 -0.17 -17.00
N GLY A 392 -0.87 0.58 -16.37
CA GLY A 392 -1.08 2.01 -16.14
C GLY A 392 -0.71 2.84 -17.37
N ASP A 393 -1.14 4.10 -17.41
CA ASP A 393 -0.62 5.09 -18.38
C ASP A 393 0.76 5.62 -17.93
N PHE A 394 1.73 4.72 -17.82
CA PHE A 394 3.05 5.10 -17.34
C PHE A 394 3.68 6.20 -18.19
N GLN A 395 3.60 6.06 -19.52
CA GLN A 395 4.25 6.95 -20.46
C GLN A 395 3.65 8.36 -20.45
N GLY A 396 2.32 8.48 -20.39
CA GLY A 396 1.65 9.78 -20.25
C GLY A 396 1.91 10.44 -18.90
N TYR A 397 1.96 9.66 -17.81
CA TYR A 397 2.36 10.18 -16.50
C TYR A 397 3.80 10.68 -16.48
N TYR A 398 4.74 9.88 -16.97
CA TYR A 398 6.15 10.24 -17.00
C TYR A 398 6.42 11.43 -17.93
N GLY A 399 5.81 11.45 -19.12
CA GLY A 399 5.93 12.57 -20.06
C GLY A 399 5.48 13.91 -19.46
N ARG A 400 4.34 13.92 -18.73
CA ARG A 400 3.88 15.12 -18.00
C ARG A 400 4.84 15.53 -16.90
N LEU A 401 5.34 14.57 -16.13
CA LEU A 401 6.30 14.84 -15.04
C LEU A 401 7.60 15.48 -15.56
N VAL A 402 8.16 14.93 -16.65
CA VAL A 402 9.36 15.45 -17.30
C VAL A 402 9.10 16.83 -17.91
N SER A 403 7.96 17.02 -18.57
CA SER A 403 7.57 18.33 -19.12
C SER A 403 7.50 19.40 -18.03
N TYR A 404 6.89 19.09 -16.89
CA TYR A 404 6.84 19.99 -15.74
C TYR A 404 8.24 20.33 -15.21
N GLN A 405 9.08 19.31 -14.99
CA GLN A 405 10.45 19.50 -14.52
C GLN A 405 11.26 20.40 -15.46
N ASN A 406 11.19 20.13 -16.77
CA ASN A 406 11.88 20.95 -17.77
C ASN A 406 11.39 22.39 -17.77
N ASN A 407 10.08 22.64 -17.69
CA ASN A 407 9.53 23.99 -17.60
C ASN A 407 9.99 24.74 -16.34
N GLU A 408 10.05 24.09 -15.18
CA GLU A 408 10.63 24.68 -13.96
C GLU A 408 12.12 25.00 -14.12
N PHE A 409 12.91 24.11 -14.74
CA PHE A 409 14.33 24.38 -15.02
C PHE A 409 14.52 25.56 -15.98
N TYR A 410 13.72 25.67 -17.03
CA TYR A 410 13.71 26.81 -17.95
C TYR A 410 13.34 28.12 -17.24
N LEU A 411 12.30 28.13 -16.39
CA LEU A 411 11.89 29.31 -15.62
C LEU A 411 12.94 29.71 -14.57
N ARG A 412 13.63 28.74 -13.97
CA ARG A 412 14.71 28.99 -13.00
C ARG A 412 16.00 29.50 -13.67
N GLY A 413 16.26 29.08 -14.91
CA GLY A 413 17.38 29.59 -15.73
C GLY A 413 17.20 31.04 -16.19
N LEU A 414 15.96 31.53 -16.26
CA LEU A 414 15.64 32.92 -16.63
C LEU A 414 15.67 33.88 -15.42
N ASN A 415 15.44 33.40 -14.19
CA ASN A 415 15.33 34.23 -12.99
C ASN A 415 16.61 34.24 -12.11
N GLY A 416 17.78 34.13 -12.72
CA GLY A 416 19.06 34.15 -12.02
C GLY A 416 19.37 35.49 -11.33
N SER A 417 18.90 35.68 -10.09
CA SER A 417 19.51 36.60 -9.11
C SER A 417 19.22 36.17 -7.67
N THR A 418 20.31 35.74 -7.01
CA THR A 418 20.47 35.31 -5.62
C THR A 418 19.94 36.31 -4.59
N TRP A 419 19.05 35.92 -3.68
CA TRP A 419 18.83 36.65 -2.42
C TRP A 419 18.52 35.72 -1.24
N MET A 420 19.16 36.03 -0.11
CA MET A 420 19.18 35.29 1.16
C MET A 420 17.88 35.43 1.96
N GLN A 421 17.58 34.42 2.77
CA GLN A 421 16.42 34.38 3.68
C GLN A 421 16.55 35.32 4.90
N PRO A 422 15.43 35.78 5.47
CA PRO A 422 15.32 36.11 6.88
C PRO A 422 14.45 35.10 7.66
N ASN A 423 14.97 34.69 8.83
CA ASN A 423 14.36 33.87 9.88
C ASN A 423 13.15 34.54 10.56
N GLY A 424 12.19 33.73 11.06
CA GLY A 424 11.34 34.13 12.19
C GLY A 424 10.06 33.33 12.46
N TYR A 425 9.99 32.76 13.68
CA TYR A 425 8.80 32.48 14.52
C TYR A 425 8.13 31.08 14.57
N GLN A 426 8.58 30.32 15.59
CA GLN A 426 7.86 29.75 16.77
C GLN A 426 6.62 28.82 16.64
N ASN A 427 6.88 27.54 16.98
CA ASN A 427 6.19 26.63 17.93
C ASN A 427 4.65 26.63 18.08
N MET A 428 4.04 25.49 17.72
CA MET A 428 2.91 24.88 18.43
C MET A 428 2.97 23.34 18.37
N GLY A 429 2.43 22.68 19.42
CA GLY A 429 2.66 21.28 19.78
C GLY A 429 2.15 20.24 18.78
N LYS A 430 2.94 19.19 18.58
CA LYS A 430 2.65 18.04 17.70
C LYS A 430 1.83 16.97 18.42
N ARG A 431 0.69 16.57 17.84
CA ARG A 431 0.01 15.29 18.14
C ARG A 431 -0.48 14.61 16.85
N ARG A 432 -0.15 13.32 16.77
CA ARG A 432 -0.72 12.16 16.02
C ARG A 432 -1.32 12.44 14.63
N GLY A 433 -0.60 12.04 13.59
CA GLY A 433 -0.98 12.17 12.18
C GLY A 433 -1.49 10.88 11.54
N THR A 434 -2.27 11.04 10.47
CA THR A 434 -2.97 9.98 9.73
C THR A 434 -2.22 9.59 8.43
N GLY A 435 -1.93 8.32 8.12
CA GLY A 435 -2.71 7.51 7.15
C GLY A 435 -2.05 7.44 5.78
N THR A 436 -1.72 8.60 5.25
CA THR A 436 -1.07 8.78 3.96
C THR A 436 0.44 8.74 4.20
N TYR A 437 1.12 7.74 3.63
CA TYR A 437 2.58 7.76 3.61
C TYR A 437 3.04 8.60 2.44
N ILE A 438 3.40 9.82 2.77
CA ILE A 438 3.95 10.76 1.82
C ILE A 438 5.44 10.93 2.19
N PRO A 439 6.39 10.56 1.31
CA PRO A 439 7.80 10.64 1.63
C PRO A 439 8.25 12.11 1.65
N ASP A 440 8.62 12.59 2.83
CA ASP A 440 9.07 13.95 3.05
C ASP A 440 10.52 14.14 2.57
N MET A 441 10.75 15.14 1.72
CA MET A 441 12.08 15.62 1.29
C MET A 441 12.41 17.02 1.81
N SER A 442 11.51 17.64 2.58
CA SER A 442 11.76 18.95 3.18
C SER A 442 12.77 18.81 4.32
N GLN A 443 13.82 19.64 4.24
CA GLN A 443 14.89 19.68 5.23
C GLN A 443 14.40 20.46 6.44
N GLN A 444 14.06 19.78 7.53
CA GLN A 444 13.97 20.44 8.84
C GLN A 444 14.68 19.61 9.92
N LEU A 445 15.64 20.29 10.55
CA LEU A 445 16.57 19.81 11.56
C LEU A 445 15.85 19.29 12.82
N TYR A 446 16.32 18.16 13.34
CA TYR A 446 16.00 17.72 14.70
C TYR A 446 17.24 17.91 15.58
N HIS A 447 17.16 18.84 16.53
CA HIS A 447 18.11 18.93 17.64
C HIS A 447 17.57 18.17 18.86
N ASP A 448 18.43 17.34 19.44
CA ASP A 448 18.25 16.60 20.68
C ASP A 448 17.88 17.47 21.88
N ARG A 449 17.09 16.89 22.79
CA ARG A 449 17.01 17.36 24.17
C ARG A 449 16.91 16.20 25.16
N PHE A 450 18.02 15.50 25.37
CA PHE A 450 18.33 14.84 26.65
C PHE A 450 19.83 15.01 26.96
N ARG A 451 20.17 16.15 27.57
CA ARG A 451 21.37 16.28 28.40
C ARG A 451 20.95 16.92 29.71
N GLY A 452 21.18 16.17 30.78
CA GLY A 452 20.78 16.52 32.12
C GLY A 452 21.54 17.73 32.68
N SER A 453 20.88 18.39 33.62
CA SER A 453 21.53 19.24 34.61
C SER A 453 21.12 18.70 35.98
N GLY A 454 22.07 18.05 36.65
CA GLY A 454 21.96 17.81 38.08
C GLY A 454 22.24 19.10 38.86
N THR A 455 21.63 19.22 40.03
CA THR A 455 22.18 19.70 41.32
C THR A 455 21.02 20.10 42.25
N GLY A 456 21.02 19.64 43.51
CA GLY A 456 20.19 20.24 44.56
C GLY A 456 19.61 19.33 45.66
N LYS A 457 20.48 18.81 46.53
CA LYS A 457 20.37 18.52 47.99
C LYS A 457 19.01 18.40 48.72
N SER A 458 18.95 17.35 49.56
CA SER A 458 18.36 17.21 50.93
C SER A 458 16.86 17.47 51.13
N ALA A 459 16.10 16.84 52.04
CA ALA A 459 16.40 16.16 53.30
C ALA A 459 15.30 15.12 53.65
N ALA A 460 15.64 14.23 54.58
CA ALA A 460 14.75 13.24 55.19
C ALA A 460 13.66 13.86 56.07
N HIS A 461 12.51 13.19 56.16
CA HIS A 461 11.74 13.11 57.41
C HIS A 461 10.96 11.79 57.49
N HIS A 462 11.33 11.00 58.49
CA HIS A 462 10.54 9.94 59.11
C HIS A 462 9.22 10.51 59.66
N ARG A 463 8.15 9.70 59.62
CA ARG A 463 7.26 9.44 60.77
C ARG A 463 6.39 8.20 60.52
N ASP A 464 6.49 7.28 61.48
CA ASP A 464 5.65 6.10 61.66
C ASP A 464 4.21 6.45 62.08
N ALA A 465 3.27 5.55 61.79
CA ALA A 465 2.48 4.82 62.80
C ALA A 465 1.08 4.39 62.30
N SER A 466 0.90 3.05 62.23
CA SER A 466 -0.24 2.23 62.67
C SER A 466 -1.69 2.77 62.60
N THR A 467 -2.60 2.02 61.97
CA THR A 467 -3.64 1.24 62.69
C THR A 467 -4.38 0.26 61.77
N GLU A 468 -4.74 -0.88 62.36
CA GLU A 468 -5.48 -2.01 61.80
C GLU A 468 -7.00 -1.73 61.63
N ALA A 469 -7.63 -2.49 60.73
CA ALA A 469 -8.76 -3.39 61.02
C ALA A 469 -9.95 -3.33 60.01
N ASN A 470 -10.22 -4.52 59.46
CA ASN A 470 -11.52 -5.13 59.14
C ASN A 470 -12.45 -4.54 58.06
N GLY A 471 -12.87 -5.42 57.15
CA GLY A 471 -14.16 -5.31 56.46
C GLY A 471 -14.18 -5.96 55.07
N ALA A 472 -14.87 -7.08 54.95
CA ALA A 472 -14.97 -7.93 53.77
C ALA A 472 -15.87 -7.39 52.63
N SER A 473 -15.72 -8.04 51.46
CA SER A 473 -16.76 -8.34 50.45
C SER A 473 -17.26 -7.20 49.55
N SER A 474 -16.97 -7.29 48.24
CA SER A 474 -17.95 -7.77 47.24
C SER A 474 -17.49 -7.52 45.80
N SER A 475 -17.77 -8.51 44.97
CA SER A 475 -17.74 -8.53 43.50
C SER A 475 -18.62 -7.44 42.87
N PHE A 476 -18.14 -6.82 41.78
CA PHE A 476 -19.01 -6.13 40.82
C PHE A 476 -18.59 -6.42 39.37
N ASN A 477 -19.43 -7.21 38.70
CA ASN A 477 -19.66 -7.22 37.26
C ASN A 477 -20.83 -6.28 36.96
N LEU A 478 -20.72 -5.47 35.90
CA LEU A 478 -21.81 -4.85 35.10
C LEU A 478 -21.10 -4.32 33.84
N SER A 479 -21.28 -4.76 32.58
CA SER A 479 -22.42 -5.19 31.75
C SER A 479 -23.58 -4.20 31.65
N GLY A 480 -23.72 -3.61 30.46
CA GLY A 480 -24.89 -2.92 29.91
C GLY A 480 -24.54 -1.55 29.31
N GLU A 481 -25.05 -1.08 28.17
CA GLU A 481 -26.03 -1.57 27.18
C GLU A 481 -25.88 -0.63 25.96
N VAL A 482 -26.01 -1.16 24.74
CA VAL A 482 -26.22 -0.35 23.52
C VAL A 482 -27.68 -0.51 23.13
N ALA A 483 -28.44 0.57 23.24
CA ALA A 483 -29.85 0.62 22.86
C ALA A 483 -29.98 0.54 21.33
N THR A 484 -30.70 -0.48 20.86
CA THR A 484 -31.29 -0.53 19.52
C THR A 484 -32.76 -0.16 19.65
N SER A 485 -33.23 0.78 18.83
CA SER A 485 -34.66 1.06 18.70
C SER A 485 -35.14 0.51 17.35
N SER A 486 -36.01 -0.49 17.43
CA SER A 486 -36.76 -1.05 16.30
C SER A 486 -38.24 -0.82 16.58
N ALA A 487 -38.91 -0.02 15.75
CA ALA A 487 -40.36 0.08 15.73
C ALA A 487 -40.94 -1.00 14.81
N SER A 488 -41.84 -1.81 15.37
CA SER A 488 -42.54 -2.90 14.72
C SER A 488 -43.87 -2.40 14.15
N ILE A 489 -44.23 -2.81 12.93
CA ILE A 489 -45.63 -2.91 12.50
C ILE A 489 -45.82 -4.31 11.88
N LYS A 490 -46.67 -5.11 12.54
CA LYS A 490 -47.22 -6.38 12.04
C LYS A 490 -48.62 -6.09 11.50
N GLY A 491 -48.93 -6.65 10.32
CA GLY A 491 -50.29 -6.80 9.81
C GLY A 491 -50.28 -7.80 8.66
N LYS A 492 -50.69 -9.04 8.94
CA LYS A 492 -50.89 -10.13 7.97
C LYS A 492 -52.11 -9.81 7.09
N GLU A 493 -52.07 -10.22 5.82
CA GLU A 493 -53.13 -11.04 5.24
C GLU A 493 -52.66 -11.81 4.00
N ARG A 494 -53.30 -12.96 3.79
CA ARG A 494 -52.88 -14.11 2.97
C ARG A 494 -54.02 -14.38 2.00
N VAL A 495 -53.81 -14.26 0.68
CA VAL A 495 -54.75 -14.79 -0.33
C VAL A 495 -53.99 -15.39 -1.51
N LYS A 496 -54.67 -16.39 -2.10
CA LYS A 496 -54.29 -17.53 -2.91
C LYS A 496 -53.61 -17.26 -4.26
N SER A 497 -52.91 -18.31 -4.66
CA SER A 497 -52.57 -18.75 -6.01
C SER A 497 -53.74 -18.74 -6.98
N ASP A 498 -53.50 -18.29 -8.21
CA ASP A 498 -54.11 -18.87 -9.41
C ASP A 498 -53.10 -18.86 -10.56
N SER A 499 -53.03 -20.01 -11.21
CA SER A 499 -52.24 -20.39 -12.38
C SER A 499 -52.92 -19.94 -13.66
N ILE A 500 -52.21 -19.29 -14.59
CA ILE A 500 -52.56 -19.33 -16.03
C ILE A 500 -51.29 -19.40 -16.88
N SER A 501 -51.23 -20.47 -17.65
CA SER A 501 -50.33 -20.78 -18.76
C SER A 501 -50.50 -19.81 -19.95
N SER A 502 -49.41 -19.48 -20.65
CA SER A 502 -49.49 -19.24 -22.10
C SER A 502 -48.23 -19.74 -22.81
N SER A 503 -48.47 -20.78 -23.60
CA SER A 503 -47.62 -21.36 -24.65
C SER A 503 -47.58 -20.47 -25.89
N ILE A 504 -46.41 -20.31 -26.51
CA ILE A 504 -46.28 -19.95 -27.94
C ILE A 504 -45.19 -20.85 -28.58
N PRO A 505 -45.44 -21.45 -29.76
CA PRO A 505 -44.63 -22.53 -30.33
C PRO A 505 -43.60 -22.06 -31.36
N GLU A 506 -42.62 -22.94 -31.60
CA GLU A 506 -41.73 -22.98 -32.76
C GLU A 506 -42.49 -23.28 -34.07
N LYS A 507 -41.98 -22.77 -35.20
CA LYS A 507 -42.04 -23.45 -36.50
C LYS A 507 -40.94 -22.96 -37.45
N GLU A 508 -40.25 -23.95 -38.01
CA GLU A 508 -39.29 -23.92 -39.13
C GLU A 508 -39.95 -23.49 -40.46
N ASN A 509 -39.18 -22.89 -41.39
CA ASN A 509 -38.69 -23.59 -42.61
C ASN A 509 -38.00 -22.66 -43.63
N ASP A 510 -36.88 -23.19 -44.15
CA ASP A 510 -36.39 -23.26 -45.53
C ASP A 510 -35.92 -22.03 -46.37
N LYS A 511 -34.61 -22.10 -46.69
CA LYS A 511 -33.93 -22.15 -48.02
C LYS A 511 -34.10 -21.04 -49.08
N GLU A 512 -32.94 -20.55 -49.58
CA GLU A 512 -32.45 -20.45 -50.99
C GLU A 512 -31.13 -19.61 -50.96
N GLU A 513 -29.92 -20.12 -51.28
CA GLU A 513 -29.23 -20.17 -52.61
C GLU A 513 -29.54 -18.94 -53.50
N GLU A 514 -28.61 -18.19 -54.12
CA GLU A 514 -27.42 -18.55 -54.88
C GLU A 514 -26.58 -17.28 -55.24
N GLU A 515 -25.36 -17.50 -55.73
CA GLU A 515 -24.29 -16.57 -56.10
C GLU A 515 -24.50 -15.72 -57.38
N SER A 516 -23.73 -14.62 -57.51
CA SER A 516 -22.85 -14.27 -58.67
C SER A 516 -22.42 -12.77 -58.61
N LYS A 517 -21.14 -12.42 -58.37
CA LYS A 517 -20.05 -12.18 -59.35
C LYS A 517 -20.56 -11.59 -60.68
N THR A 518 -20.17 -10.40 -61.15
CA THR A 518 -18.86 -10.01 -61.73
C THR A 518 -19.02 -8.55 -62.19
N SER A 519 -18.09 -7.60 -62.00
CA SER A 519 -17.03 -7.33 -62.98
C SER A 519 -16.06 -6.22 -62.53
N GLN A 520 -14.78 -6.53 -62.71
CA GLN A 520 -13.64 -5.63 -62.76
C GLN A 520 -13.74 -4.66 -63.94
N THR A 521 -13.10 -3.48 -63.86
CA THR A 521 -11.88 -3.19 -64.66
C THR A 521 -11.22 -1.82 -64.37
N LEU A 522 -9.88 -1.87 -64.16
CA LEU A 522 -8.82 -0.98 -64.69
C LEU A 522 -8.70 0.46 -64.10
N LYS A 523 -7.51 1.07 -63.87
CA LYS A 523 -6.12 0.79 -64.30
C LYS A 523 -5.11 1.72 -63.56
N SER A 524 -3.83 1.31 -63.62
CA SER A 524 -2.57 2.09 -63.70
C SER A 524 -2.11 2.92 -62.48
N SER A 525 -0.85 2.85 -62.02
CA SER A 525 0.38 2.18 -62.49
C SER A 525 1.31 1.90 -61.30
#